data_AF-M3JX91-F1
#
_entry.id   AF-M3JX91-F1
#
_cell.length_a   1.000
_cell.length_b   1.000
_cell.length_c   1.000
_cell.angle_alpha   90.00
_cell.angle_beta   90.00
_cell.angle_gamma   90.00
#
_symmetry.space_group_name_H-M   'P 1'
#
loop_
_entity.id
_entity.type
_entity.pdbx_description
1 polymer ?
#
loop_
_entity_poly.entity_id
_entity_poly.type
_entity_poly.pdbx_seq_one_letter_code
_entity_poly.pdbx_strand_id
1 'polypeptide(L)'
;MSQLKKINLNSVNDLRQATDENLGSIFQQFGYTESFTLTYLKLGLGLSTVVVAGLLFLVDKKYTWKESYNVTVLSCVIYGILSGILYLINFFNKNVKYIGYDKKGKKLTVAATSTKYDPIYNITITLEEKSVSGALPFNKFFDVVGFFDRDAFGSLVKEELNKLNKKDE
;
A
#
# COMPACT_ATOMS: atom_id res chain seq x y z
N MET A 1 20.68 -9.61 -11.88
CA MET A 1 20.92 -9.51 -10.43
C MET A 1 20.36 -8.17 -9.96
N SER A 2 19.37 -8.16 -9.07
CA SER A 2 18.84 -6.89 -8.55
C SER A 2 19.94 -6.25 -7.70
N GLN A 3 20.42 -5.07 -8.10
CA GLN A 3 21.42 -4.29 -7.36
C GLN A 3 20.88 -4.05 -5.95
N LEU A 4 21.59 -4.54 -4.93
CA LEU A 4 21.26 -4.27 -3.53
C LEU A 4 21.37 -2.75 -3.32
N LYS A 5 20.22 -2.10 -3.13
CA LYS A 5 20.15 -0.66 -2.88
C LYS A 5 20.66 -0.38 -1.48
N LYS A 6 21.75 0.37 -1.37
CA LYS A 6 22.25 0.88 -0.08
C LYS A 6 21.30 1.96 0.42
N ILE A 7 20.93 1.89 1.68
CA ILE A 7 19.91 2.76 2.27
C ILE A 7 20.50 3.59 3.39
N ASN A 8 19.98 4.81 3.54
CA ASN A 8 20.37 5.69 4.62
C ASN A 8 19.78 5.18 5.95
N LEU A 9 20.66 4.65 6.81
CA LEU A 9 20.29 4.15 8.14
C LEU A 9 19.73 5.23 9.08
N ASN A 10 20.05 6.50 8.84
CA ASN A 10 19.56 7.62 9.65
C ASN A 10 18.17 8.10 9.23
N SER A 11 17.65 7.59 8.11
CA SER A 11 16.33 7.96 7.60
C SER A 11 15.33 6.85 7.87
N VAL A 12 14.53 7.01 8.94
CA VAL A 12 13.45 6.06 9.28
C VAL A 12 12.46 5.91 8.13
N ASN A 13 12.26 6.97 7.34
CA ASN A 13 11.41 6.93 6.16
C ASN A 13 11.98 6.02 5.07
N ASP A 14 13.28 6.09 4.81
CA ASP A 14 13.93 5.26 3.78
C ASP A 14 14.00 3.80 4.22
N LEU A 15 14.29 3.54 5.50
CA LEU A 15 14.25 2.19 6.08
C LEU A 15 12.85 1.57 5.97
N ARG A 16 11.82 2.34 6.33
CA ARG A 16 10.42 1.90 6.21
C ARG A 16 10.05 1.63 4.76
N GLN A 17 10.34 2.55 3.85
CA GLN A 17 10.01 2.41 2.44
C GLN A 17 10.66 1.14 1.85
N ALA A 18 11.92 0.89 2.16
CA ALA A 18 12.60 -0.29 1.64
C ALA A 18 12.10 -1.61 2.23
N THR A 19 11.68 -1.57 3.50
CA THR A 19 11.02 -2.72 4.13
C THR A 19 9.67 -2.98 3.46
N ASP A 20 8.87 -1.94 3.21
CA ASP A 20 7.60 -2.02 2.48
C ASP A 20 7.80 -2.60 1.07
N GLU A 21 8.85 -2.18 0.34
CA GLU A 21 9.18 -2.66 -1.02
C GLU A 21 9.58 -4.15 -1.07
N ASN A 22 10.22 -4.68 -0.02
CA ASN A 22 10.61 -6.10 0.04
C ASN A 22 9.52 -7.00 0.65
N LEU A 23 8.46 -6.41 1.23
CA LEU A 23 7.40 -7.14 1.94
C LEU A 23 6.70 -8.15 1.02
N GLY A 24 6.32 -7.74 -0.19
CA GLY A 24 5.64 -8.60 -1.17
C GLY A 24 6.48 -9.82 -1.56
N SER A 25 7.78 -9.65 -1.80
CA SER A 25 8.70 -10.75 -2.12
C SER A 25 8.77 -11.80 -1.01
N ILE A 26 8.68 -11.39 0.25
CA ILE A 26 8.80 -12.28 1.41
C ILE A 26 7.50 -13.05 1.63
N PHE A 27 6.35 -12.38 1.52
CA PHE A 27 5.05 -13.07 1.56
C PHE A 27 4.83 -14.01 0.37
N GLN A 28 5.40 -13.70 -0.80
CA GLN A 28 5.41 -14.60 -1.95
C GLN A 28 6.24 -15.87 -1.69
N GLN A 29 7.38 -15.77 -0.99
CA GLN A 29 8.14 -16.94 -0.54
C GLN A 29 7.34 -17.81 0.44
N PHE A 30 6.47 -17.20 1.26
CA PHE A 30 5.54 -17.92 2.13
C PHE A 30 4.31 -18.50 1.40
N GLY A 31 4.18 -18.28 0.09
CA GLY A 31 3.11 -18.85 -0.74
C GLY A 31 1.83 -18.01 -0.80
N TYR A 32 1.85 -16.77 -0.31
CA TYR A 32 0.74 -15.84 -0.48
C TYR A 32 0.79 -15.18 -1.86
N THR A 33 -0.38 -15.04 -2.49
CA THR A 33 -0.52 -14.30 -3.75
C THR A 33 -0.92 -12.87 -3.46
N GLU A 34 -0.09 -11.91 -3.88
CA GLU A 34 -0.35 -10.48 -3.71
C GLU A 34 -1.58 -10.03 -4.50
N SER A 35 -2.39 -9.17 -3.88
CA SER A 35 -3.56 -8.56 -4.49
C SER A 35 -3.32 -7.09 -4.78
N PHE A 36 -3.34 -6.73 -6.06
CA PHE A 36 -3.19 -5.35 -6.53
C PHE A 36 -4.53 -4.61 -6.67
N THR A 37 -5.63 -5.14 -6.12
CA THR A 37 -6.98 -4.58 -6.31
C THR A 37 -7.08 -3.12 -5.87
N LEU A 38 -6.47 -2.75 -4.73
CA LEU A 38 -6.44 -1.35 -4.28
C LEU A 38 -5.66 -0.45 -5.25
N THR A 39 -4.55 -0.94 -5.80
CA THR A 39 -3.74 -0.21 -6.77
C THR A 39 -4.52 -0.01 -8.07
N TYR A 40 -5.13 -1.07 -8.59
CA TYR A 40 -5.97 -0.98 -9.80
C TYR A 40 -7.18 -0.09 -9.61
N LEU A 41 -7.82 -0.10 -8.44
CA LEU A 41 -8.94 0.79 -8.14
C LEU A 41 -8.52 2.26 -8.15
N LYS A 42 -7.40 2.60 -7.50
CA LYS A 42 -6.85 3.97 -7.51
C LYS A 42 -6.47 4.41 -8.92
N LEU A 43 -5.84 3.52 -9.68
CA LEU A 43 -5.46 3.78 -11.06
C LEU A 43 -6.69 3.99 -11.95
N GLY A 44 -7.71 3.15 -11.82
CA GLY A 44 -8.97 3.27 -12.55
C GLY A 44 -9.68 4.58 -12.25
N LEU A 45 -9.82 4.95 -10.98
CA LEU A 45 -10.41 6.23 -10.56
C LEU A 45 -9.63 7.43 -11.09
N GLY A 46 -8.30 7.40 -11.02
CA GLY A 46 -7.45 8.46 -11.56
C GLY A 46 -7.54 8.56 -13.10
N LEU A 47 -7.63 7.44 -13.81
CA LEU A 47 -7.85 7.45 -15.26
C LEU A 47 -9.23 7.99 -15.62
N SER A 48 -10.26 7.68 -14.84
CA SER A 48 -11.61 8.22 -15.06
C SER A 48 -11.64 9.75 -14.98
N THR A 49 -10.91 10.37 -14.05
CA THR A 49 -10.88 11.85 -13.96
C THR A 49 -10.19 12.49 -15.17
N VAL A 50 -9.12 11.86 -15.69
CA VAL A 50 -8.45 12.31 -16.92
C VAL A 50 -9.37 12.20 -18.13
N VAL A 51 -10.15 11.12 -18.25
CA VAL A 51 -11.14 10.97 -19.32
C VAL A 51 -12.21 12.05 -19.26
N VAL A 52 -12.73 12.37 -18.07
CA VAL A 52 -13.71 13.46 -17.90
C VAL A 52 -13.11 14.80 -18.34
N ALA A 53 -11.86 15.10 -17.97
CA ALA A 53 -11.17 16.32 -18.40
C ALA A 53 -10.97 16.37 -19.92
N GLY A 54 -10.61 15.24 -20.54
CA GLY A 54 -10.47 15.14 -22.00
C GLY A 54 -11.80 15.34 -22.74
N LEU A 55 -12.90 14.78 -22.24
CA LEU A 55 -14.23 14.99 -22.81
C LEU A 55 -14.69 16.44 -22.68
N LEU A 56 -14.45 17.06 -21.51
CA LEU A 56 -14.77 18.46 -21.30
C LEU A 56 -14.03 19.37 -22.30
N PHE A 57 -12.74 19.13 -22.50
CA PHE A 57 -11.95 19.87 -23.49
C PHE A 57 -12.48 19.72 -24.93
N LEU A 58 -12.99 18.54 -25.31
CA LEU A 58 -13.60 18.33 -26.62
C LEU A 58 -14.94 19.07 -26.78
N VAL A 59 -15.73 19.17 -25.71
CA VAL A 59 -16.99 19.92 -25.69
C VAL A 59 -16.69 21.42 -25.82
N ASP A 60 -15.74 21.93 -25.05
CA ASP A 60 -15.33 23.34 -25.11
C ASP A 60 -14.80 23.75 -26.49
N LYS A 61 -14.16 22.82 -27.21
CA LYS A 61 -13.68 23.08 -28.58
C LYS A 61 -14.81 23.18 -29.62
N LYS A 62 -15.94 22.50 -29.41
CA LYS A 62 -17.02 22.38 -30.41
C LYS A 62 -18.21 23.31 -30.17
N TYR A 63 -18.48 23.68 -28.92
CA TYR A 63 -19.69 24.41 -28.53
C TYR A 63 -19.39 25.81 -28.01
N THR A 64 -20.38 26.71 -28.07
CA THR A 64 -20.26 28.06 -27.53
C THR A 64 -20.47 28.02 -26.01
N TRP A 65 -19.76 28.89 -25.26
CA TRP A 65 -19.75 28.93 -23.79
C TRP A 65 -21.13 28.78 -23.10
N LYS A 66 -22.19 29.39 -23.65
CA LYS A 66 -23.55 29.31 -23.07
C LYS A 66 -24.12 27.90 -23.03
N GLU A 67 -23.79 27.05 -24.01
CA GLU A 67 -24.25 25.66 -24.07
C GLU A 67 -23.33 24.74 -23.24
N SER A 68 -22.02 25.02 -23.24
CA SER A 68 -21.03 24.25 -22.47
C SER A 68 -21.09 24.48 -20.97
N TYR A 69 -21.66 25.59 -20.49
CA TYR A 69 -21.70 25.94 -19.06
C TYR A 69 -22.32 24.83 -18.19
N ASN A 70 -23.51 24.33 -18.57
CA ASN A 70 -24.18 23.27 -17.82
C ASN A 70 -23.38 21.96 -17.82
N VAL A 71 -22.74 21.63 -18.95
CA VAL A 71 -21.89 20.43 -19.09
C VAL A 71 -20.62 20.57 -18.25
N THR A 72 -20.05 21.77 -18.19
CA THR A 72 -18.86 22.08 -17.39
C THR A 72 -19.16 21.95 -15.91
N VAL A 73 -20.26 22.54 -15.44
CA VAL A 73 -20.70 22.43 -14.05
C VAL A 73 -20.93 20.96 -13.68
N LEU A 74 -21.64 20.19 -14.53
CA LEU A 74 -21.85 18.77 -14.31
C LEU A 74 -20.53 17.99 -14.24
N SER A 75 -19.59 18.29 -15.13
CA SER A 75 -18.27 17.66 -15.16
C SER A 75 -17.45 17.96 -13.90
N CYS A 76 -17.50 19.19 -13.39
CA CYS A 76 -16.87 19.56 -12.12
C CYS A 76 -17.46 18.79 -10.93
N VAL A 77 -18.79 18.62 -10.90
CA VAL A 77 -19.46 17.84 -9.84
C VAL A 77 -19.01 16.37 -9.89
N ILE A 78 -19.00 15.75 -11.07
CA ILE A 78 -18.56 14.36 -11.25
C ILE A 78 -17.09 14.21 -10.83
N TYR A 79 -16.23 15.14 -11.26
CA TYR A 79 -14.81 15.16 -10.87
C TYR A 79 -14.65 15.28 -9.35
N GLY A 80 -15.43 16.13 -8.70
CA GLY A 80 -15.43 16.30 -7.25
C GLY A 80 -15.81 15.01 -6.52
N ILE A 81 -16.84 14.31 -6.99
CA ILE A 81 -17.26 13.01 -6.42
C ILE A 81 -16.17 11.96 -6.57
N LEU A 82 -15.60 11.80 -7.78
CA LEU A 82 -14.51 10.85 -8.03
C LEU A 82 -13.28 11.14 -7.15
N SER A 83 -12.91 12.41 -7.02
CA SER A 83 -11.82 12.85 -6.16
C SER A 83 -12.11 12.59 -4.69
N GLY A 84 -13.35 12.80 -4.24
CA GLY A 84 -13.81 12.49 -2.88
C GLY A 84 -13.73 11.00 -2.57
N ILE A 85 -14.19 10.14 -3.48
CA ILE A 85 -14.10 8.68 -3.34
C ILE A 85 -12.63 8.24 -3.22
N LEU A 86 -11.76 8.77 -4.08
CA LEU A 86 -10.32 8.47 -4.04
C LEU A 86 -9.70 8.91 -2.70
N TYR A 87 -10.10 10.08 -2.19
CA TYR A 87 -9.69 10.56 -0.87
C TYR A 87 -10.13 9.61 0.25
N LEU A 88 -11.40 9.18 0.26
CA LEU A 88 -11.91 8.22 1.25
C LEU A 88 -11.15 6.90 1.20
N ILE A 89 -10.91 6.34 0.01
CA ILE A 89 -10.16 5.09 -0.16
C ILE A 89 -8.74 5.24 0.43
N ASN A 90 -8.06 6.35 0.15
CA ASN A 90 -6.74 6.62 0.72
C ASN A 90 -6.77 6.79 2.25
N PHE A 91 -7.82 7.43 2.78
CA PHE A 91 -7.99 7.63 4.21
C PHE A 91 -8.16 6.31 4.96
N PHE A 92 -9.06 5.44 4.49
CA PHE A 92 -9.30 4.13 5.12
C PHE A 92 -8.12 3.16 4.97
N ASN A 93 -7.31 3.29 3.92
CA ASN A 93 -6.19 2.37 3.63
C ASN A 93 -4.79 2.97 3.92
N LYS A 94 -4.69 4.03 4.71
CA LYS A 94 -3.45 4.81 4.91
C LYS A 94 -2.23 3.96 5.35
N ASN A 95 -2.48 2.90 6.11
CA ASN A 95 -1.43 2.06 6.69
C ASN A 95 -1.35 0.66 6.07
N VAL A 96 -2.27 0.28 5.20
CA VAL A 96 -2.26 -1.03 4.55
C VAL A 96 -1.18 -1.04 3.47
N LYS A 97 -0.14 -1.85 3.65
CA LYS A 97 1.01 -1.93 2.74
C LYS A 97 0.97 -3.17 1.85
N TYR A 98 0.36 -4.24 2.34
CA TYR A 98 0.26 -5.48 1.59
C TYR A 98 -1.10 -6.15 1.83
N ILE A 99 -1.70 -6.67 0.76
CA ILE A 99 -2.87 -7.54 0.82
C ILE A 99 -2.51 -8.78 0.03
N GLY A 100 -2.63 -9.95 0.64
CA GLY A 100 -2.39 -11.23 -0.01
C GLY A 100 -3.49 -12.24 0.27
N TYR A 101 -3.56 -13.26 -0.57
CA TYR A 101 -4.45 -14.40 -0.39
C TYR A 101 -3.62 -15.67 -0.24
N ASP A 102 -3.96 -16.50 0.75
CA ASP A 102 -3.41 -17.84 0.88
C ASP A 102 -3.98 -18.77 -0.22
N LYS A 103 -3.36 -19.94 -0.44
CA LYS A 103 -3.85 -20.99 -1.34
C LYS A 103 -5.27 -21.46 -1.00
N LYS A 104 -5.71 -21.26 0.25
CA LYS A 104 -7.07 -21.53 0.74
C LYS A 104 -8.04 -20.37 0.54
N GLY A 105 -7.62 -19.27 -0.10
CA GLY A 105 -8.44 -18.08 -0.34
C GLY A 105 -8.59 -17.12 0.85
N LYS A 106 -7.89 -17.38 1.97
CA LYS A 106 -7.95 -16.51 3.16
C LYS A 106 -7.23 -15.19 2.91
N LYS A 107 -7.88 -14.08 3.26
CA LYS A 107 -7.34 -12.73 3.09
C LYS A 107 -6.37 -12.40 4.23
N LEU A 108 -5.12 -12.12 3.87
CA LEU A 108 -4.08 -11.56 4.72
C LEU A 108 -3.93 -10.07 4.41
N THR A 109 -4.05 -9.23 5.43
CA THR A 109 -3.82 -7.78 5.33
C THR A 109 -2.68 -7.41 6.26
N VAL A 110 -1.64 -6.77 5.73
CA VAL A 110 -0.50 -6.30 6.51
C VAL A 110 -0.51 -4.78 6.50
N ALA A 111 -0.72 -4.22 7.69
CA ALA A 111 -0.57 -2.80 7.93
C ALA A 111 0.77 -2.53 8.62
N ALA A 112 1.47 -1.49 8.20
CA ALA A 112 2.75 -1.11 8.79
C ALA A 112 2.81 0.38 9.08
N THR A 113 3.34 0.72 10.25
CA THR A 113 3.47 2.10 10.73
C THR A 113 4.84 2.28 11.41
N SER A 114 5.45 3.45 11.21
CA SER A 114 6.66 3.85 11.93
C SER A 114 6.55 5.30 12.35
N THR A 115 7.05 5.60 13.54
CA THR A 115 7.11 6.94 14.12
C THR A 115 8.38 7.65 13.62
N LYS A 116 8.31 8.96 13.34
CA LYS A 116 9.35 9.70 12.60
C LYS A 116 10.78 9.60 13.18
N TYR A 117 10.90 9.38 14.48
CA TYR A 117 12.18 9.30 15.20
C TYR A 117 12.38 7.98 15.95
N ASP A 118 11.48 7.02 15.73
CA ASP A 118 11.51 5.74 16.42
C ASP A 118 11.93 4.67 15.41
N PRO A 119 13.09 4.02 15.58
CA PRO A 119 13.60 3.00 14.66
C PRO A 119 12.89 1.65 14.86
N ILE A 120 11.57 1.68 15.06
CA ILE A 120 10.71 0.53 15.23
C ILE A 120 9.70 0.48 14.08
N TYR A 121 9.70 -0.65 13.38
CA TYR A 121 8.72 -1.00 12.37
C TYR A 121 7.56 -1.73 13.05
N ASN A 122 6.45 -1.02 13.28
CA ASN A 122 5.25 -1.61 13.87
C ASN A 122 4.45 -2.27 12.75
N ILE A 123 4.31 -3.58 12.81
CA ILE A 123 3.51 -4.37 11.87
C ILE A 123 2.26 -4.88 12.55
N THR A 124 1.14 -4.82 11.83
CA THR A 124 -0.10 -5.50 12.21
C THR A 124 -0.48 -6.42 11.07
N ILE A 125 -0.43 -7.72 11.35
CA ILE A 125 -0.83 -8.78 10.44
C ILE A 125 -2.24 -9.19 10.82
N THR A 126 -3.18 -9.01 9.90
CA THR A 126 -4.57 -9.43 10.06
C THR A 126 -4.88 -10.54 9.09
N LEU A 127 -5.29 -11.71 9.60
CA LEU A 127 -5.82 -12.81 8.81
C LEU A 127 -7.32 -12.94 9.11
N GLU A 128 -8.16 -12.62 8.12
CA GLU A 128 -9.62 -12.57 8.27
C GLU A 128 -10.06 -11.66 9.44
N GLU A 129 -10.29 -12.22 10.62
CA GLU A 129 -10.73 -11.52 11.85
C GLU A 129 -9.66 -11.50 12.96
N LYS A 130 -8.56 -12.24 12.80
CA LYS A 130 -7.48 -12.31 13.80
C LYS A 130 -6.39 -11.31 13.45
N SER A 131 -6.03 -10.47 14.42
CA SER A 131 -4.92 -9.53 14.28
C SER A 131 -3.83 -9.80 15.31
N VAL A 132 -2.57 -9.73 14.87
CA VAL A 132 -1.38 -9.72 15.72
C VAL A 132 -0.55 -8.50 15.34
N SER A 133 -0.13 -7.76 16.37
CA SER A 133 0.77 -6.62 16.22
C SER A 133 2.15 -6.99 16.77
N GLY A 134 3.18 -6.74 15.97
CA GLY A 134 4.58 -6.96 16.32
C GLY A 134 5.39 -5.67 16.15
N ALA A 135 6.33 -5.44 17.07
CA ALA A 135 7.29 -4.35 16.98
C ALA A 135 8.64 -4.91 16.52
N LEU A 136 9.06 -4.55 15.31
CA LEU A 136 10.30 -5.03 14.69
C LEU A 136 11.32 -3.88 14.62
N PRO A 137 12.37 -3.86 15.45
CA PRO A 137 13.43 -2.86 15.34
C PRO A 137 14.22 -3.02 14.05
N PHE A 138 14.49 -1.92 13.34
CA PHE A 138 15.19 -1.95 12.04
C PHE A 138 16.61 -2.54 12.15
N ASN A 139 17.25 -2.45 13.31
CA ASN A 139 18.60 -2.98 13.54
C ASN A 139 18.71 -4.52 13.43
N LYS A 140 17.59 -5.24 13.45
CA LYS A 140 17.59 -6.71 13.38
C LYS A 140 17.66 -7.23 11.95
N PHE A 141 17.36 -6.41 10.95
CA PHE A 141 17.27 -6.82 9.55
C PHE A 141 17.90 -5.82 8.57
N PHE A 142 18.52 -4.76 9.09
CA PHE A 142 19.43 -3.91 8.32
C PHE A 142 20.86 -4.07 8.83
N ASP A 143 21.79 -4.32 7.92
CA ASP A 143 23.22 -4.38 8.21
C ASP A 143 23.79 -2.97 8.49
N VAL A 144 24.95 -2.90 9.17
CA VAL A 144 25.70 -1.68 9.50
C VAL A 144 26.04 -0.85 8.25
N VAL A 145 26.14 -1.53 7.09
CA VAL A 145 26.42 -0.89 5.80
C VAL A 145 25.16 -0.33 5.14
N GLY A 146 23.96 -0.66 5.64
CA GLY A 146 22.67 -0.18 5.11
C GLY A 146 22.04 -1.09 4.06
N PHE A 147 22.37 -2.38 4.07
CA PHE A 147 21.74 -3.40 3.24
C PHE A 147 20.62 -4.11 3.98
N PHE A 148 19.55 -4.46 3.27
CA PHE A 148 18.39 -5.16 3.80
C PHE A 148 18.62 -6.68 3.77
N ASP A 149 18.57 -7.31 4.94
CA ASP A 149 18.65 -8.76 5.10
C ASP A 149 17.23 -9.36 5.03
N ARG A 150 16.96 -10.09 3.94
CA ARG A 150 15.67 -10.71 3.66
C ARG A 150 15.40 -11.92 4.55
N ASP A 151 16.43 -12.70 4.86
CA ASP A 151 16.28 -13.94 5.61
C ASP A 151 16.03 -13.65 7.09
N ALA A 152 16.72 -12.65 7.63
CA ALA A 152 16.49 -12.15 8.99
C ALA A 152 15.05 -11.60 9.15
N PHE A 153 14.60 -10.77 8.20
CA PHE A 153 13.23 -10.23 8.24
C PHE A 153 12.18 -11.34 8.06
N GLY A 154 12.38 -12.27 7.12
CA GLY A 154 11.49 -13.40 6.90
C GLY A 154 11.31 -14.26 8.16
N SER A 155 12.40 -14.50 8.90
CA SER A 155 12.36 -15.27 10.14
C SER A 155 11.53 -14.58 11.23
N LEU A 156 11.66 -13.26 11.37
CA LEU A 156 10.86 -12.46 12.31
C LEU A 156 9.37 -12.45 11.93
N VAL A 157 9.05 -12.28 10.65
CA VAL A 157 7.66 -12.35 10.17
C VAL A 157 7.07 -13.74 10.39
N LYS A 158 7.86 -14.81 10.17
CA LYS A 158 7.43 -16.18 10.44
C LYS A 158 7.15 -16.43 11.92
N GLU A 159 7.94 -15.82 12.82
CA GLU A 159 7.67 -15.88 14.26
C GLU A 159 6.33 -15.22 14.61
N GLU A 160 6.06 -14.04 14.06
CA GLU A 160 4.78 -13.34 14.27
C GLU A 160 3.58 -14.10 13.65
N LEU A 161 3.76 -14.72 12.48
CA LEU A 161 2.76 -15.61 11.88
C LEU A 161 2.52 -16.87 12.73
N ASN A 162 3.57 -17.43 13.34
CA ASN A 162 3.42 -18.58 14.23
C ASN A 162 2.66 -18.19 15.52
N LYS A 163 2.84 -16.98 16.05
CA LYS A 163 2.04 -16.47 17.18
C LYS A 163 0.56 -16.33 16.82
N LEU A 164 0.27 -15.97 15.56
CA LEU A 164 -1.09 -15.91 15.04
C LEU A 164 -1.72 -17.32 14.94
N ASN A 165 -0.97 -18.33 14.48
CA ASN A 165 -1.43 -19.73 14.40
C ASN A 165 -1.49 -20.44 15.76
N LYS A 166 -0.66 -20.09 16.75
CA LYS A 166 -0.75 -20.68 18.10
C LYS A 166 -1.98 -20.25 18.89
N LYS A 167 -2.69 -19.20 18.47
CA LYS A 167 -4.02 -18.87 19.00
C LYS A 167 -5.14 -19.79 18.45
N ASP A 168 -4.81 -20.79 17.63
CA ASP A 168 -5.75 -21.80 17.12
C ASP A 168 -5.75 -23.12 17.93
N GLU A 169 -4.81 -23.31 18.88
CA GLU A 169 -4.81 -24.41 19.88
C GLU A 169 -5.23 -23.91 21.26
#